data_AF-A0A2W5QIV9-F1
#
_entry.id   AF-A0A2W5QIV9-F1
#
_cell.length_a   1.000
_cell.length_b   1.000
_cell.length_c   1.000
_cell.angle_alpha   90.00
_cell.angle_beta   90.00
_cell.angle_gamma   90.00
#
_symmetry.space_group_name_H-M   'P 1'
#
loop_
_entity.id
_entity.type
_entity.pdbx_description
1 polymer ?
#
loop_
_entity_poly.entity_id
_entity_poly.type
_entity_poly.pdbx_seq_one_letter_code
_entity_poly.pdbx_strand_id
1 'polypeptide(L)'
;MTALHSFEQDFVGALFADEAHGACAPGWTAQPGFAVYRNTVRKGCIDALEANFPAVARLVGRDWLRAAAARHLAGHPPSDPCLLHYGEGFADTLAELAGDELPYLHGVAALDRLWTASHTAADAPVLPADSLAGLPPEALAALRLQPHPAARWHGSGTLPLHSIWSANRSGDAAALEALTTLEWAGESTLLTRPIAEVIWQPLPAGGCAFLDACARGDRLDDAAAAALDTHPHTDLAAMLAQLLQAGTFTTSTGSPP
;
A
#
# COMPACT_ATOMS: atom_id res chain seq x y z
N MET A 1 16.00 5.83 33.11
CA MET A 1 15.76 6.89 32.10
C MET A 1 16.73 8.03 32.35
N THR A 2 17.53 8.39 31.35
CA THR A 2 18.49 9.50 31.41
C THR A 2 17.79 10.84 31.10
N ALA A 3 18.36 11.96 31.58
CA ALA A 3 17.84 13.30 31.33
C ALA A 3 17.74 13.64 29.82
N LEU A 4 18.64 13.08 29.00
CA LEU A 4 18.63 13.25 27.55
C LEU A 4 17.38 12.63 26.90
N HIS A 5 17.04 11.39 27.28
CA HIS A 5 15.88 10.69 26.74
C HIS A 5 14.57 11.43 27.06
N SER A 6 14.45 12.00 28.27
CA SER A 6 13.29 12.82 28.64
C SER A 6 13.20 14.09 27.78
N PHE A 7 14.34 14.77 27.58
CA PHE A 7 14.38 15.95 26.72
C PHE A 7 14.01 15.62 25.26
N GLU A 8 14.51 14.52 24.71
CA GLU A 8 14.20 14.08 23.34
C GLU A 8 12.70 13.78 23.18
N GLN A 9 12.09 13.12 24.17
CA GLN A 9 10.65 12.86 24.17
C GLN A 9 9.83 14.15 24.25
N ASP A 10 10.20 15.07 25.15
CA ASP A 10 9.53 16.37 25.28
C ASP A 10 9.69 17.22 24.00
N PHE A 11 10.87 17.16 23.38
CA PHE A 11 11.17 17.85 22.13
C PHE A 11 10.30 17.33 20.99
N VAL A 12 10.27 16.02 20.77
CA VAL A 12 9.44 15.38 19.74
C VAL A 12 7.96 15.64 19.98
N GLY A 13 7.49 15.52 21.23
CA GLY A 13 6.11 15.82 21.60
C GLY A 13 5.71 17.26 21.24
N ALA A 14 6.58 18.22 21.51
CA ALA A 14 6.33 19.63 21.20
C ALA A 14 6.32 19.95 19.68
N LEU A 15 6.94 19.14 18.83
CA LEU A 15 6.91 19.34 17.37
C LEU A 15 5.50 19.13 16.80
N PHE A 16 4.79 18.14 17.35
CA PHE A 16 3.49 17.70 16.83
C PHE A 16 2.31 18.15 17.68
N ALA A 17 2.54 18.62 18.91
CA ALA A 17 1.51 19.20 19.76
C ALA A 17 0.73 20.32 19.05
N ASP A 18 -0.57 20.38 19.36
CA ASP A 18 -1.44 21.45 18.91
C ASP A 18 -1.22 22.70 19.79
N GLU A 19 -1.15 23.88 19.19
CA GLU A 19 -0.80 25.14 19.89
C GLU A 19 -1.80 25.50 21.00
N ALA A 20 -3.01 24.92 20.94
CA ALA A 20 -4.10 25.17 21.88
C ALA A 20 -3.87 24.58 23.30
N HIS A 21 -2.93 23.66 23.50
CA HIS A 21 -2.65 23.04 24.81
C HIS A 21 -1.48 23.70 25.53
N GLY A 22 -1.61 25.00 25.81
CA GLY A 22 -0.69 25.76 26.65
C GLY A 22 -0.96 25.53 28.14
N ALA A 23 -0.02 24.90 28.85
CA ALA A 23 0.17 25.10 30.31
C ALA A 23 1.53 24.59 30.85
N CYS A 24 2.24 23.69 30.14
CA CYS A 24 3.50 23.12 30.64
C CYS A 24 4.54 22.87 29.52
N ALA A 25 4.61 23.77 28.53
CA ALA A 25 5.63 23.65 27.48
C ALA A 25 7.00 24.12 28.03
N PRO A 26 8.09 23.37 27.82
CA PRO A 26 9.42 23.78 28.27
C PRO A 26 9.82 25.15 27.67
N GLY A 27 10.58 25.98 28.41
CA GLY A 27 10.89 27.35 27.98
C GLY A 27 11.61 27.49 26.63
N TRP A 28 12.23 26.41 26.12
CA TRP A 28 12.83 26.40 24.79
C TRP A 28 11.80 26.37 23.65
N THR A 29 10.54 25.96 23.89
CA THR A 29 9.46 26.00 22.87
C THR A 29 9.08 27.44 22.48
N ALA A 30 9.33 28.41 23.37
CA ALA A 30 9.08 29.83 23.13
C ALA A 30 10.19 30.50 22.28
N GLN A 31 11.29 29.79 21.99
CA GLN A 31 12.38 30.35 21.19
C GLN A 31 11.96 30.43 19.71
N PRO A 32 12.24 31.53 18.99
CA PRO A 32 11.91 31.66 17.57
C PRO A 32 12.45 30.52 16.70
N GLY A 33 13.65 30.02 17.03
CA GLY A 33 14.27 28.89 16.32
C GLY A 33 13.47 27.59 16.42
N PHE A 34 12.80 27.35 17.56
CA PHE A 34 11.95 26.18 17.71
C PHE A 34 10.71 26.28 16.81
N ALA A 35 10.07 27.45 16.75
CA ALA A 35 8.92 27.66 15.87
C ALA A 35 9.27 27.43 14.38
N VAL A 36 10.43 27.93 13.93
CA VAL A 36 10.94 27.69 12.56
C VAL A 36 11.14 26.19 12.33
N TYR A 37 11.85 25.51 13.23
CA TYR A 37 12.14 24.08 13.10
C TYR A 37 10.86 23.23 13.06
N ARG A 38 9.92 23.49 13.99
CA ARG A 38 8.61 22.84 14.04
C ARG A 38 7.84 23.02 12.73
N ASN A 39 7.81 24.25 12.19
CA ASN A 39 7.12 24.52 10.93
C ASN A 39 7.77 23.78 9.76
N THR A 40 9.10 23.70 9.73
CA THR A 40 9.84 22.90 8.73
C THR A 40 9.51 21.42 8.82
N VAL A 41 9.47 20.85 10.03
CA VAL A 41 9.11 19.43 10.26
C VAL A 41 7.68 19.16 9.79
N ARG A 42 6.71 19.97 10.20
CA ARG A 42 5.30 19.81 9.80
C ARG A 42 5.14 19.93 8.28
N LYS A 43 5.78 20.92 7.67
CA LYS A 43 5.80 21.06 6.20
C LYS A 43 6.39 19.83 5.53
N GLY A 44 7.51 19.30 6.02
CA GLY A 44 8.14 18.09 5.49
C GLY A 44 7.23 16.86 5.57
N CYS A 45 6.49 16.70 6.68
CA CYS A 45 5.53 15.61 6.83
C CYS A 45 4.36 15.72 5.85
N ILE A 46 3.82 16.92 5.64
CA ILE A 46 2.74 17.17 4.67
C ILE A 46 3.25 16.93 3.24
N ASP A 47 4.43 17.45 2.91
CA ASP A 47 5.05 17.28 1.59
C ASP A 47 5.32 15.78 1.31
N ALA A 48 5.68 14.99 2.33
CA ALA A 48 5.84 13.55 2.22
C ALA A 48 4.51 12.82 1.96
N LEU A 49 3.44 13.14 2.69
CA LEU A 49 2.11 12.57 2.41
C LEU A 49 1.63 12.94 1.01
N GLU A 50 1.89 14.15 0.53
CA GLU A 50 1.56 14.50 -0.84
C GLU A 50 2.35 13.67 -1.87
N ALA A 51 3.65 13.47 -1.64
CA ALA A 51 4.51 12.68 -2.52
C ALA A 51 4.18 11.17 -2.51
N ASN A 52 3.76 10.65 -1.35
CA ASN A 52 3.46 9.22 -1.17
C ASN A 52 2.08 8.83 -1.73
N PHE A 53 1.17 9.79 -1.95
CA PHE A 53 -0.21 9.56 -2.41
C PHE A 53 -0.55 10.30 -3.71
N PRO A 54 0.20 10.08 -4.81
CA PRO A 54 0.05 10.84 -6.05
C PRO A 54 -1.29 10.58 -6.77
N ALA A 55 -1.86 9.37 -6.70
CA ALA A 55 -3.14 9.08 -7.33
C ALA A 55 -4.26 9.82 -6.57
N VAL A 56 -4.20 9.82 -5.24
CA VAL A 56 -5.11 10.61 -4.40
C VAL A 56 -4.99 12.10 -4.72
N ALA A 57 -3.76 12.64 -4.77
CA ALA A 57 -3.52 14.05 -5.07
C ALA A 57 -4.16 14.50 -6.40
N ARG A 58 -4.16 13.62 -7.41
CA ARG A 58 -4.77 13.88 -8.71
C ARG A 58 -6.30 13.85 -8.67
N LEU A 59 -6.89 12.99 -7.84
CA LEU A 59 -8.34 12.88 -7.67
C LEU A 59 -8.95 14.06 -6.91
N VAL A 60 -8.37 14.41 -5.76
CA VAL A 60 -8.95 15.39 -4.83
C VAL A 60 -8.34 16.79 -4.95
N GLY A 61 -7.22 16.91 -5.66
CA GLY A 61 -6.44 18.13 -5.76
C GLY A 61 -5.49 18.34 -4.57
N ARG A 62 -4.41 19.08 -4.83
CA ARG A 62 -3.30 19.28 -3.88
C ARG A 62 -3.74 19.99 -2.60
N ASP A 63 -4.56 21.03 -2.71
CA ASP A 63 -4.98 21.82 -1.55
C ASP A 63 -5.82 20.99 -0.57
N TRP A 64 -6.75 20.19 -1.09
CA TRP A 64 -7.56 19.27 -0.28
C TRP A 64 -6.67 18.21 0.38
N LEU A 65 -5.75 17.59 -0.39
CA LEU A 65 -4.85 16.57 0.15
C LEU A 65 -3.95 17.13 1.25
N ARG A 66 -3.41 18.34 1.08
CA ARG A 66 -2.57 18.99 2.08
C ARG A 66 -3.34 19.33 3.36
N ALA A 67 -4.61 19.72 3.25
CA ALA A 67 -5.48 19.91 4.41
C ALA A 67 -5.75 18.58 5.14
N ALA A 68 -6.04 17.50 4.40
CA ALA A 68 -6.20 16.16 4.96
C ALA A 68 -4.91 15.67 5.65
N ALA A 69 -3.75 15.88 5.02
CA ALA A 69 -2.44 15.54 5.55
C ALA A 69 -2.13 16.29 6.86
N ALA A 70 -2.49 17.57 6.95
CA ALA A 70 -2.33 18.35 8.17
C ALA A 70 -3.21 17.82 9.32
N ARG A 71 -4.46 17.40 9.01
CA ARG A 71 -5.34 16.75 9.99
C ARG A 71 -4.79 15.40 10.44
N HIS A 72 -4.32 14.58 9.51
CA HIS A 72 -3.71 13.28 9.82
C HIS A 72 -2.50 13.44 10.74
N LEU A 73 -1.58 14.35 10.39
CA LEU A 73 -0.37 14.63 11.15
C LEU A 73 -0.64 15.04 12.61
N ALA A 74 -1.76 15.71 12.88
CA ALA A 74 -2.11 16.10 14.24
C ALA A 74 -2.47 14.89 15.14
N GLY A 75 -3.03 13.82 14.57
CA GLY A 75 -3.36 12.59 15.30
C GLY A 75 -2.34 11.47 15.16
N HIS A 76 -1.58 11.46 14.07
CA HIS A 76 -0.70 10.37 13.66
C HIS A 76 0.66 10.91 13.20
N PRO A 77 1.51 11.41 14.11
CA PRO A 77 2.86 11.83 13.75
C PRO A 77 3.70 10.64 13.24
N PRO A 78 4.70 10.88 12.38
CA PRO A 78 5.55 9.81 11.85
C PRO A 78 6.29 9.10 12.98
N SER A 79 6.26 7.77 12.94
CA SER A 79 6.98 6.87 13.86
C SER A 79 8.35 6.43 13.35
N ASP A 80 8.61 6.62 12.05
CA ASP A 80 9.88 6.32 11.37
C ASP A 80 10.49 7.64 10.83
N PRO A 81 11.79 7.91 11.04
CA PRO A 81 12.47 9.04 10.40
C PRO A 81 12.43 9.01 8.87
N CYS A 82 12.27 7.83 8.26
CA CYS A 82 12.10 7.67 6.82
C CYS A 82 10.66 8.04 6.40
N LEU A 83 10.47 9.29 5.98
CA LEU A 83 9.15 9.80 5.55
C LEU A 83 8.58 9.12 4.30
N LEU A 84 9.37 8.31 3.58
CA LEU A 84 8.88 7.46 2.50
C LEU A 84 7.83 6.46 2.98
N HIS A 85 7.92 5.98 4.23
CA HIS A 85 6.95 5.06 4.81
C HIS A 85 5.79 5.77 5.53
N TYR A 86 5.80 7.11 5.57
CA TYR A 86 4.78 7.87 6.27
C TYR A 86 3.44 7.85 5.53
N GLY A 87 2.35 7.72 6.29
CA GLY A 87 0.98 7.54 5.76
C GLY A 87 0.24 6.33 6.29
N GLU A 88 0.74 5.69 7.37
CA GLU A 88 -0.03 4.68 8.10
C GLU A 88 -1.34 5.26 8.65
N GLY A 89 -2.47 4.60 8.36
CA GLY A 89 -3.80 5.11 8.74
C GLY A 89 -4.28 6.32 7.93
N PHE A 90 -3.50 6.79 6.95
CA PHE A 90 -3.91 7.95 6.15
C PHE A 90 -5.10 7.63 5.23
N ALA A 91 -5.19 6.40 4.71
CA ALA A 91 -6.34 5.94 3.95
C ALA A 91 -7.65 6.07 4.75
N ASP A 92 -7.63 5.74 6.04
CA ASP A 92 -8.77 5.89 6.95
C ASP A 92 -9.11 7.38 7.15
N THR A 93 -8.11 8.23 7.38
CA THR A 93 -8.31 9.68 7.51
C THR A 93 -8.93 10.29 6.23
N LEU A 94 -8.50 9.85 5.05
CA LEU A 94 -9.04 10.28 3.77
C LEU A 94 -10.51 9.84 3.62
N ALA A 95 -10.82 8.60 3.98
CA ALA A 95 -12.18 8.05 3.92
C ALA A 95 -13.14 8.81 4.84
N GLU A 96 -12.73 9.10 6.08
CA GLU A 96 -13.52 9.88 7.03
C GLU A 96 -13.82 11.30 6.54
N LEU A 97 -12.85 11.94 5.86
CA LEU A 97 -13.00 13.30 5.35
C LEU A 97 -13.85 13.38 4.07
N ALA A 98 -13.73 12.39 3.19
CA ALA A 98 -14.47 12.37 1.93
C ALA A 98 -15.91 11.85 2.09
N GLY A 99 -16.16 10.98 3.07
CA GLY A 99 -17.46 10.34 3.26
C GLY A 99 -17.89 9.54 2.03
N ASP A 100 -19.21 9.43 1.84
CA ASP A 100 -19.81 8.62 0.77
C ASP A 100 -19.67 9.23 -0.62
N GLU A 101 -19.14 10.46 -0.75
CA GLU A 101 -18.93 11.12 -2.05
C GLU A 101 -17.83 10.45 -2.87
N LEU A 102 -16.80 9.89 -2.21
CA LEU A 102 -15.67 9.23 -2.85
C LEU A 102 -15.42 7.84 -2.23
N PRO A 103 -16.32 6.87 -2.44
CA PRO A 103 -16.25 5.55 -1.76
C PRO A 103 -14.99 4.74 -2.14
N TYR A 104 -14.35 5.06 -3.27
CA TYR A 104 -13.11 4.45 -3.73
C TYR A 104 -11.85 5.06 -3.12
N LEU A 105 -11.93 6.22 -2.43
CA LEU A 105 -10.75 6.97 -2.02
C LEU A 105 -9.87 6.19 -1.04
N HIS A 106 -10.49 5.45 -0.12
CA HIS A 106 -9.77 4.55 0.79
C HIS A 106 -8.94 3.52 0.02
N GLY A 107 -9.55 2.82 -0.95
CA GLY A 107 -8.89 1.79 -1.74
C GLY A 107 -7.79 2.34 -2.65
N VAL A 108 -7.99 3.52 -3.24
CA VAL A 108 -6.97 4.21 -4.03
C VAL A 108 -5.78 4.62 -3.15
N ALA A 109 -6.03 5.16 -1.95
CA ALA A 109 -4.97 5.51 -1.01
C ALA A 109 -4.20 4.27 -0.52
N ALA A 110 -4.89 3.16 -0.30
CA ALA A 110 -4.25 1.88 0.02
C ALA A 110 -3.30 1.44 -1.10
N LEU A 111 -3.71 1.54 -2.37
CA LEU A 111 -2.87 1.19 -3.52
C LEU A 111 -1.63 2.09 -3.67
N ASP A 112 -1.74 3.40 -3.40
CA ASP A 112 -0.58 4.30 -3.35
C ASP A 112 0.44 3.86 -2.29
N ARG A 113 -0.03 3.51 -1.09
CA ARG A 113 0.83 2.99 -0.02
C ARG A 113 1.44 1.63 -0.38
N LEU A 114 0.68 0.73 -1.00
CA LEU A 114 1.16 -0.58 -1.46
C LEU A 114 2.23 -0.45 -2.55
N TRP A 115 2.10 0.53 -3.44
CA TRP A 115 3.15 0.81 -4.42
C TRP A 115 4.46 1.17 -3.72
N THR A 116 4.42 2.08 -2.73
CA THR A 116 5.63 2.44 -1.99
C THR A 116 6.20 1.25 -1.23
N ALA A 117 5.35 0.44 -0.61
CA ALA A 117 5.76 -0.78 0.08
C ALA A 117 6.32 -1.86 -0.86
N SER A 118 5.93 -1.87 -2.14
CA SER A 118 6.54 -2.70 -3.18
C SER A 118 7.89 -2.12 -3.62
N HIS A 119 7.95 -0.80 -3.80
CA HIS A 119 9.15 -0.07 -4.23
C HIS A 119 10.30 -0.14 -3.22
N THR A 120 10.01 -0.22 -1.92
CA THR A 120 11.03 -0.30 -0.85
C THR A 120 11.21 -1.70 -0.25
N ALA A 121 10.49 -2.70 -0.76
CA ALA A 121 10.61 -4.07 -0.29
C ALA A 121 12.05 -4.61 -0.45
N ALA A 122 12.39 -5.62 0.36
CA ALA A 122 13.63 -6.37 0.19
C ALA A 122 13.66 -7.09 -1.17
N ASP A 123 14.83 -7.16 -1.79
CA ASP A 123 15.05 -7.96 -2.99
C ASP A 123 15.07 -9.45 -2.65
N ALA A 124 14.47 -10.26 -3.53
CA ALA A 124 14.52 -11.71 -3.45
C ALA A 124 14.51 -12.32 -4.86
N PRO A 125 14.97 -13.57 -5.03
CA PRO A 125 14.85 -14.26 -6.31
C PRO A 125 13.38 -14.52 -6.65
N VAL A 126 12.99 -14.24 -7.90
CA VAL A 126 11.67 -14.59 -8.43
C VAL A 126 11.62 -16.07 -8.82
N LEU A 127 10.52 -16.75 -8.51
CA LEU A 127 10.24 -18.11 -8.99
C LEU A 127 9.95 -18.08 -10.50
N PRO A 128 10.77 -18.73 -11.35
CA PRO A 128 10.52 -18.76 -12.80
C PRO A 128 9.18 -19.43 -13.13
N ALA A 129 8.49 -18.95 -14.16
CA ALA A 129 7.17 -19.48 -14.54
C ALA A 129 7.17 -20.97 -14.90
N ASP A 130 8.28 -21.45 -15.47
CA ASP A 130 8.42 -22.86 -15.86
C ASP A 130 8.81 -23.77 -14.68
N SER A 131 9.02 -23.23 -13.48
CA SER A 131 9.48 -24.00 -12.31
C SER A 131 8.47 -25.04 -11.82
N LEU A 132 7.20 -24.83 -12.14
CA LEU A 132 6.12 -25.75 -11.78
C LEU A 132 5.81 -26.74 -12.91
N ALA A 133 6.41 -26.54 -14.09
CA ALA A 133 6.16 -27.38 -15.25
C ALA A 133 6.68 -28.80 -15.01
N GLY A 134 5.84 -29.79 -15.27
CA GLY A 134 6.21 -31.21 -15.14
C GLY A 134 6.12 -31.78 -13.73
N LEU A 135 5.71 -31.00 -12.72
CA LEU A 135 5.37 -31.56 -11.41
C LEU A 135 4.09 -32.42 -11.51
N PRO A 136 4.05 -33.60 -10.86
CA PRO A 136 2.82 -34.39 -10.81
C PRO A 136 1.74 -33.63 -10.00
N PRO A 137 0.45 -33.84 -10.30
CA PRO A 137 -0.65 -33.11 -9.64
C PRO A 137 -0.60 -33.16 -8.11
N GLU A 138 -0.21 -34.29 -7.53
CA GLU A 138 -0.12 -34.49 -6.09
C GLU A 138 1.01 -33.64 -5.46
N ALA A 139 2.14 -33.52 -6.16
CA ALA A 139 3.24 -32.67 -5.71
C ALA A 139 2.88 -31.19 -5.85
N LEU A 140 2.22 -30.81 -6.95
CA LEU A 140 1.75 -29.45 -7.20
C LEU A 140 0.77 -29.02 -6.10
N ALA A 141 -0.23 -29.85 -5.78
CA ALA A 141 -1.20 -29.59 -4.73
C ALA A 141 -0.55 -29.38 -3.35
N ALA A 142 0.54 -30.08 -3.05
CA ALA A 142 1.25 -29.98 -1.78
C ALA A 142 2.21 -28.77 -1.67
N LEU A 143 2.46 -28.04 -2.76
CA LEU A 143 3.37 -26.89 -2.76
C LEU A 143 2.85 -25.77 -1.86
N ARG A 144 3.79 -25.01 -1.28
CA ARG A 144 3.53 -23.76 -0.58
C ARG A 144 4.24 -22.64 -1.33
N LEU A 145 3.48 -21.91 -2.14
CA LEU A 145 4.01 -20.76 -2.85
C LEU A 145 4.12 -19.58 -1.89
N GLN A 146 5.28 -18.94 -1.85
CA GLN A 146 5.52 -17.76 -1.02
C GLN A 146 5.46 -16.50 -1.89
N PRO A 147 4.56 -15.55 -1.60
CA PRO A 147 4.57 -14.26 -2.29
C PRO A 147 5.93 -13.59 -2.14
N HIS A 148 6.41 -13.01 -3.22
CA HIS A 148 7.65 -12.25 -3.25
C HIS A 148 7.55 -11.08 -2.25
N PRO A 149 8.64 -10.70 -1.54
CA PRO A 149 8.60 -9.59 -0.57
C PRO A 149 8.13 -8.26 -1.17
N ALA A 150 8.25 -8.06 -2.47
CA ALA A 150 7.74 -6.91 -3.21
C ALA A 150 6.35 -7.11 -3.85
N ALA A 151 5.75 -8.30 -3.77
CA ALA A 151 4.39 -8.53 -4.23
C ALA A 151 3.39 -7.92 -3.24
N ARG A 152 2.45 -7.11 -3.75
CA ARG A 152 1.35 -6.51 -3.00
C ARG A 152 0.07 -6.66 -3.80
N TRP A 153 -1.05 -6.82 -3.12
CA TRP A 153 -2.35 -6.87 -3.77
C TRP A 153 -3.41 -6.20 -2.91
N HIS A 154 -4.39 -5.61 -3.57
CA HIS A 154 -5.57 -5.03 -2.93
C HIS A 154 -6.70 -4.94 -3.94
N GLY A 155 -7.93 -5.04 -3.46
CA GLY A 155 -9.09 -4.98 -4.32
C GLY A 155 -10.38 -4.76 -3.54
N SER A 156 -11.45 -4.58 -4.30
CA SER A 156 -12.81 -4.48 -3.80
C SER A 156 -13.72 -5.38 -4.63
N GLY A 157 -14.73 -5.97 -3.98
CA GLY A 157 -15.77 -6.73 -4.69
C GLY A 157 -16.77 -5.85 -5.43
N THR A 158 -16.77 -4.53 -5.21
CA THR A 158 -17.79 -3.61 -5.74
C THR A 158 -17.22 -2.37 -6.43
N LEU A 159 -15.95 -2.03 -6.20
CA LEU A 159 -15.35 -0.78 -6.69
C LEU A 159 -14.25 -1.08 -7.73
N PRO A 160 -14.19 -0.29 -8.82
CA PRO A 160 -13.19 -0.46 -9.87
C PRO A 160 -11.86 0.21 -9.47
N LEU A 161 -11.26 -0.31 -8.39
CA LEU A 161 -10.08 0.29 -7.77
C LEU A 161 -8.87 0.29 -8.70
N HIS A 162 -8.71 -0.76 -9.51
CA HIS A 162 -7.56 -0.87 -10.42
C HIS A 162 -7.59 0.24 -11.48
N SER A 163 -8.71 0.37 -12.17
CA SER A 163 -8.92 1.34 -13.24
C SER A 163 -8.77 2.76 -12.71
N ILE A 164 -9.45 3.09 -11.60
CA ILE A 164 -9.38 4.43 -11.00
C ILE A 164 -7.94 4.76 -10.56
N TRP A 165 -7.30 3.87 -9.80
CA TRP A 165 -5.96 4.14 -9.27
C TRP A 165 -4.90 4.20 -10.37
N SER A 166 -4.89 3.23 -11.29
CA SER A 166 -3.85 3.13 -12.33
C SER A 166 -3.86 4.32 -13.28
N ALA A 167 -5.05 4.80 -13.69
CA ALA A 167 -5.19 5.99 -14.53
C ALA A 167 -4.70 7.26 -13.82
N ASN A 168 -5.02 7.40 -12.54
CA ASN A 168 -4.59 8.58 -11.77
C ASN A 168 -3.10 8.55 -11.42
N ARG A 169 -2.54 7.35 -11.18
CA ARG A 169 -1.12 7.19 -10.87
C ARG A 169 -0.22 7.37 -12.08
N SER A 170 -0.60 6.81 -13.23
CA SER A 170 0.18 6.95 -14.47
C SER A 170 0.09 8.38 -15.03
N GLY A 171 -1.04 9.05 -14.80
CA GLY A 171 -1.36 10.33 -15.43
C GLY A 171 -1.62 10.21 -16.94
N ASP A 172 -1.79 8.99 -17.45
CA ASP A 172 -2.05 8.72 -18.87
C ASP A 172 -3.42 9.27 -19.30
N ALA A 173 -3.43 10.09 -20.35
CA ALA A 173 -4.64 10.79 -20.79
C ALA A 173 -5.71 9.82 -21.33
N ALA A 174 -5.31 8.76 -22.03
CA ALA A 174 -6.24 7.78 -22.58
C ALA A 174 -6.84 6.91 -21.47
N ALA A 175 -6.06 6.53 -20.47
CA ALA A 175 -6.55 5.82 -19.29
C ALA A 175 -7.56 6.68 -18.51
N LEU A 176 -7.31 7.99 -18.38
CA LEU A 176 -8.24 8.92 -17.74
C LEU A 176 -9.53 9.11 -18.55
N GLU A 177 -9.44 9.16 -19.88
CA GLU A 177 -10.62 9.23 -20.76
C GLU A 177 -11.48 7.95 -20.64
N ALA A 178 -10.84 6.78 -20.53
CA ALA A 178 -11.53 5.51 -20.32
C ALA A 178 -12.33 5.45 -19.01
N LEU A 179 -11.99 6.26 -17.99
CA LEU A 179 -12.78 6.33 -16.76
C LEU A 179 -14.19 6.87 -16.98
N THR A 180 -14.44 7.61 -18.06
CA THR A 180 -15.76 8.20 -18.36
C THR A 180 -16.81 7.17 -18.76
N THR A 181 -16.37 6.03 -19.27
CA THR A 181 -17.22 4.90 -19.69
C THR A 181 -16.99 3.66 -18.84
N LEU A 182 -16.31 3.81 -17.70
CA LEU A 182 -15.96 2.73 -16.78
C LEU A 182 -17.20 2.08 -16.19
N GLU A 183 -17.23 0.75 -16.23
CA GLU A 183 -18.20 -0.05 -15.49
C GLU A 183 -17.82 -0.08 -14.00
N TRP A 184 -18.78 0.23 -13.14
CA TRP A 184 -18.59 0.17 -11.69
C TRP A 184 -18.72 -1.27 -11.18
N ALA A 185 -17.64 -2.03 -11.34
CA ALA A 185 -17.51 -3.40 -10.89
C ALA A 185 -16.29 -3.57 -9.99
N GLY A 186 -16.29 -4.64 -9.18
CA GLY A 186 -15.16 -4.97 -8.32
C GLY A 186 -13.90 -5.29 -9.10
N GLU A 187 -12.82 -4.57 -8.80
CA GLU A 187 -11.51 -4.83 -9.35
C GLU A 187 -10.46 -5.04 -8.26
N SER A 188 -9.46 -5.85 -8.58
CA SER A 188 -8.29 -6.08 -7.74
C SER A 188 -7.03 -5.74 -8.53
N THR A 189 -6.00 -5.24 -7.84
CA THR A 189 -4.71 -4.89 -8.42
C THR A 189 -3.63 -5.75 -7.80
N LEU A 190 -2.74 -6.25 -8.65
CA LEU A 190 -1.46 -6.83 -8.25
C LEU A 190 -0.35 -5.82 -8.55
N LEU A 191 0.54 -5.59 -7.60
CA LEU A 191 1.77 -4.84 -7.76
C LEU A 191 2.96 -5.77 -7.50
N THR A 192 3.93 -5.77 -8.41
CA THR A 192 5.17 -6.55 -8.26
C THR A 192 6.37 -5.71 -8.68
N ARG A 193 7.56 -6.14 -8.24
CA ARG A 193 8.85 -5.51 -8.61
C ARG A 193 9.86 -6.62 -8.95
N PRO A 194 9.69 -7.33 -10.09
CA PRO A 194 10.53 -8.46 -10.43
C PRO A 194 11.98 -8.07 -10.76
N ILE A 195 12.21 -6.80 -11.12
CA ILE A 195 13.54 -6.25 -11.40
C ILE A 195 13.78 -5.04 -10.48
N ALA A 196 13.49 -3.82 -10.95
CA ALA A 196 13.75 -2.58 -10.20
C ALA A 196 12.52 -1.65 -10.15
N GLU A 197 11.67 -1.69 -11.17
CA GLU A 197 10.47 -0.87 -11.26
C GLU A 197 9.25 -1.64 -10.75
N VAL A 198 8.38 -0.94 -10.03
CA VAL A 198 7.09 -1.48 -9.61
C VAL A 198 6.17 -1.47 -10.81
N ILE A 199 5.75 -2.65 -11.24
CA ILE A 199 4.73 -2.86 -12.25
C ILE A 199 3.40 -3.20 -11.58
N TRP A 200 2.30 -2.88 -12.23
CA TRP A 200 0.96 -3.21 -11.74
C TRP A 200 0.07 -3.72 -12.87
N GLN A 201 -0.86 -4.60 -12.52
CA GLN A 201 -1.81 -5.18 -13.46
C GLN A 201 -3.12 -5.55 -12.74
N PRO A 202 -4.22 -5.73 -13.47
CA PRO A 202 -5.43 -6.33 -12.92
C PRO A 202 -5.12 -7.72 -12.35
N LEU A 203 -5.62 -7.99 -11.15
CA LEU A 203 -5.56 -9.30 -10.52
C LEU A 203 -6.86 -10.06 -10.85
N PRO A 204 -6.80 -11.28 -11.43
CA PRO A 204 -7.99 -12.06 -11.73
C PRO A 204 -8.89 -12.29 -10.53
N ALA A 205 -10.17 -12.55 -10.82
CA ALA A 205 -11.16 -12.97 -9.83
C ALA A 205 -10.64 -14.14 -8.97
N GLY A 206 -10.82 -14.05 -7.66
CA GLY A 206 -10.28 -15.02 -6.70
C GLY A 206 -8.79 -14.87 -6.37
N GLY A 207 -8.06 -14.01 -7.11
CA GLY A 207 -6.62 -13.82 -6.93
C GLY A 207 -6.23 -13.25 -5.57
N CYS A 208 -7.01 -12.35 -4.98
CA CYS A 208 -6.76 -11.87 -3.62
C CYS A 208 -6.83 -13.00 -2.60
N ALA A 209 -7.90 -13.81 -2.63
CA ALA A 209 -8.07 -14.93 -1.71
C ALA A 209 -6.97 -16.00 -1.89
N PHE A 210 -6.57 -16.26 -3.13
CA PHE A 210 -5.44 -17.13 -3.46
C PHE A 210 -4.14 -16.62 -2.83
N LEU A 211 -3.80 -15.34 -3.06
CA LEU A 211 -2.56 -14.75 -2.56
C LEU A 211 -2.55 -14.59 -1.04
N ASP A 212 -3.70 -14.32 -0.41
CA ASP A 212 -3.85 -14.30 1.04
C ASP A 212 -3.57 -15.69 1.65
N ALA A 213 -4.04 -16.76 1.01
CA ALA A 213 -3.74 -18.13 1.43
C ALA A 213 -2.24 -18.46 1.26
N CYS A 214 -1.64 -18.09 0.13
CA CYS A 214 -0.20 -18.22 -0.07
C CYS A 214 0.60 -17.44 0.98
N ALA A 215 0.17 -16.23 1.35
CA ALA A 215 0.82 -15.39 2.37
C ALA A 215 0.75 -16.00 3.77
N ARG A 216 -0.33 -16.73 4.10
CA ARG A 216 -0.42 -17.54 5.33
C ARG A 216 0.44 -18.80 5.28
N GLY A 217 1.03 -19.09 4.12
CA GLY A 217 1.83 -20.27 3.88
C GLY A 217 0.99 -21.52 3.60
N ASP A 218 -0.30 -21.39 3.28
CA ASP A 218 -1.20 -22.52 2.99
C ASP A 218 -0.71 -23.33 1.76
N ARG A 219 -1.22 -24.55 1.62
CA ARG A 219 -0.89 -25.37 0.45
C ARG A 219 -1.58 -24.83 -0.80
N LEU A 220 -1.08 -25.21 -1.97
CA LEU A 220 -1.59 -24.73 -3.25
C LEU A 220 -3.04 -25.17 -3.49
N ASP A 221 -3.41 -26.38 -3.07
CA ASP A 221 -4.79 -26.86 -3.11
C ASP A 221 -5.72 -26.04 -2.22
N ASP A 222 -5.29 -25.73 -0.99
CA ASP A 222 -6.04 -24.85 -0.08
C ASP A 222 -6.20 -23.43 -0.65
N ALA A 223 -5.13 -22.88 -1.26
CA ALA A 223 -5.16 -21.56 -1.91
C ALA A 223 -6.08 -21.54 -3.14
N ALA A 224 -6.07 -22.62 -3.94
CA ALA A 224 -6.98 -22.79 -5.07
C ALA A 224 -8.44 -22.91 -4.61
N ALA A 225 -8.71 -23.64 -3.53
CA ALA A 225 -10.04 -23.75 -2.94
C ALA A 225 -10.53 -22.38 -2.45
N ALA A 226 -9.69 -21.60 -1.74
CA ALA A 226 -10.03 -20.25 -1.30
C ALA A 226 -10.39 -19.31 -2.46
N ALA A 227 -9.68 -19.42 -3.59
CA ALA A 227 -10.01 -18.67 -4.80
C ALA A 227 -11.40 -19.04 -5.34
N LEU A 228 -11.69 -20.33 -5.46
CA LEU A 228 -12.96 -20.84 -5.98
C LEU A 228 -14.15 -20.59 -5.05
N ASP A 229 -13.94 -20.60 -3.73
CA ASP A 229 -14.98 -20.27 -2.74
C ASP A 229 -15.48 -18.83 -2.89
N THR A 230 -14.56 -17.92 -3.23
CA THR A 230 -14.94 -16.52 -3.52
C THR A 230 -15.46 -16.33 -4.94
N HIS A 231 -14.89 -17.05 -5.91
CA HIS A 231 -15.19 -16.92 -7.33
C HIS A 231 -15.22 -18.32 -8.00
N PRO A 232 -16.39 -18.99 -8.02
CA PRO A 232 -16.49 -20.39 -8.49
C PRO A 232 -16.12 -20.63 -9.95
N HIS A 233 -16.04 -19.58 -10.75
CA HIS A 233 -15.73 -19.63 -12.18
C HIS A 233 -14.28 -19.22 -12.50
N THR A 234 -13.42 -19.05 -11.49
CA THR A 234 -12.01 -18.70 -11.71
C THR A 234 -11.27 -19.79 -12.46
N ASP A 235 -10.63 -19.43 -13.57
CA ASP A 235 -9.63 -20.27 -14.25
C ASP A 235 -8.33 -20.25 -13.45
N LEU A 236 -8.18 -21.24 -12.56
CA LEU A 236 -7.01 -21.38 -11.69
C LEU A 236 -5.69 -21.52 -12.47
N ALA A 237 -5.71 -22.19 -13.62
CA ALA A 237 -4.51 -22.42 -14.40
C ALA A 237 -4.05 -21.12 -15.07
N ALA A 238 -4.97 -20.38 -15.69
CA ALA A 238 -4.67 -19.07 -16.27
C ALA A 238 -4.24 -18.06 -15.20
N MET A 239 -4.93 -18.04 -14.05
CA MET A 239 -4.57 -17.17 -12.94
C MET A 239 -3.16 -17.48 -12.41
N LEU A 240 -2.85 -18.74 -12.13
CA LEU A 240 -1.53 -19.13 -11.63
C LEU A 240 -0.42 -18.79 -12.64
N ALA A 241 -0.65 -19.03 -13.93
CA ALA A 241 0.29 -18.66 -14.99
C ALA A 241 0.54 -17.14 -15.02
N GLN A 242 -0.51 -16.32 -14.92
CA GLN A 242 -0.38 -14.86 -14.86
C GLN A 242 0.39 -14.40 -13.62
N LEU A 243 0.13 -14.98 -12.45
CA LEU A 243 0.84 -14.64 -11.21
C LEU A 243 2.33 -14.99 -11.29
N LEU A 244 2.67 -16.14 -11.87
CA LEU A 244 4.05 -16.55 -12.10
C LEU A 244 4.77 -15.61 -13.07
N GLN A 245 4.14 -15.26 -14.19
CA GLN A 245 4.70 -14.34 -15.18
C GLN A 245 4.92 -12.93 -14.60
N ALA A 246 4.07 -12.50 -13.66
CA ALA A 246 4.21 -11.23 -12.96
C ALA A 246 5.32 -11.21 -11.90
N GLY A 247 5.99 -12.34 -11.65
CA GLY A 247 7.00 -12.47 -10.61
C GLY A 247 6.43 -12.39 -9.20
N THR A 248 5.20 -12.89 -9.01
CA THR A 248 4.47 -12.77 -7.74
C THR A 248 5.07 -13.63 -6.64
N PHE A 249 5.80 -14.70 -6.98
CA PHE A 249 6.34 -15.65 -6.02
C PHE A 249 7.87 -15.61 -5.98
N THR A 250 8.43 -15.90 -4.82
CA THR A 250 9.87 -16.05 -4.63
C THR A 250 10.28 -17.52 -4.59
N THR A 251 11.54 -17.84 -4.94
CA THR A 251 12.08 -19.16 -4.66
C THR A 251 12.33 -19.26 -3.15
N SER A 252 11.76 -20.26 -2.49
CA SER A 252 12.01 -20.46 -1.06
C SER A 252 13.50 -20.72 -0.83
N THR A 253 14.19 -19.83 -0.11
CA THR A 253 15.49 -20.11 0.51
C THR A 253 15.27 -20.88 1.80
N GLY A 254 14.70 -22.09 1.69
CA GLY A 254 14.60 -23.06 2.78
C GLY A 254 15.47 -24.27 2.45
N SER A 255 16.53 -24.51 3.23
CA SER A 255 17.25 -25.79 3.23
C SER A 255 16.27 -26.95 3.36
N PRO A 256 16.55 -28.12 2.74
CA PRO A 256 15.77 -29.31 3.05
C PRO A 256 15.96 -29.66 4.54
N PRO A 257 14.96 -30.28 5.18
CA PRO A 257 15.12 -30.82 6.53
C PRO A 257 16.25 -31.85 6.63
#